data_AF-A0A5A7ZL69-F1
#
_entry.id   AF-A0A5A7ZL69-F1
#
_cell.length_a   1.000
_cell.length_b   1.000
_cell.length_c   1.000
_cell.angle_alpha   90.00
_cell.angle_beta   90.00
_cell.angle_gamma   90.00
#
_symmetry.space_group_name_H-M   'P 1'
#
loop_
_entity.id
_entity.type
_entity.pdbx_description
1 polymer ?
#
loop_
_entity_poly.entity_id
_entity_poly.type
_entity_poly.pdbx_seq_one_letter_code
_entity_poly.pdbx_strand_id
1 'polypeptide(L)'
;MTLAAVLIVVPTTGGPLVVRSLKVRPGLPASAAFAQGDYRPLPWSGDYARLAAPGGPLSSLTGATAAHELRLSGSFDAGRSWEVPVCLAHGLLARGHRLVAEPGEADLILWATGAVDLDLAVLPGDYALRDKIERSRALLDAAPQTPRAVLLPEGPERAEALLTVQALGAPGALRLLPATTVAAALETLAAREAADAGSAIPVPRRRRGPAVAAGALALGLAGVALGAVYARPPTAEAPATAAAGPEPRPGQLGGRAAAPSSATVGVTAASAPAAAPVIRVDELVAPARSSCRRVAFGADPPERRPVPEEAEGRLRPTRLAPELCGLAFRSALPGSRIEVGPELRAASLPPSALNDGAQAYFLREGARQNFVYAVQAVPEAGAARRITHALERPTERRIERP
;
A
#
# COMPACT_ATOMS: atom_id res chain seq x y z
N MET A 1 -36.20 -4.03 -11.75
CA MET A 1 -35.11 -3.79 -12.72
C MET A 1 -33.81 -4.09 -12.01
N THR A 2 -32.92 -4.89 -12.59
CA THR A 2 -31.58 -5.12 -12.03
C THR A 2 -30.73 -3.88 -12.26
N LEU A 3 -30.18 -3.30 -11.21
CA LEU A 3 -29.28 -2.15 -11.30
C LEU A 3 -27.94 -2.55 -11.94
N ALA A 4 -27.24 -1.57 -12.51
CA ALA A 4 -26.02 -1.79 -13.29
C ALA A 4 -24.90 -2.47 -12.48
N ALA A 5 -24.19 -3.40 -13.12
CA ALA A 5 -22.93 -3.95 -12.65
C ALA A 5 -21.80 -2.96 -12.92
N VAL A 6 -21.08 -2.55 -11.88
CA VAL A 6 -20.06 -1.49 -11.97
C VAL A 6 -18.69 -2.05 -11.61
N LEU A 7 -17.71 -1.85 -12.49
CA LEU A 7 -16.29 -2.03 -12.19
C LEU A 7 -15.74 -0.71 -11.64
N ILE A 8 -15.20 -0.72 -10.42
CA ILE A 8 -14.58 0.46 -9.82
C ILE A 8 -13.07 0.34 -9.94
N VAL A 9 -12.47 1.24 -10.72
CA VAL A 9 -11.03 1.32 -10.93
C VAL A 9 -10.44 2.41 -10.04
N VAL A 10 -9.50 2.01 -9.20
CA VAL A 10 -8.68 2.86 -8.34
C VAL A 10 -7.30 2.98 -9.01
N PRO A 11 -7.03 4.05 -9.79
CA PRO A 11 -5.75 4.20 -10.45
C PRO A 11 -4.65 4.55 -9.45
N THR A 12 -3.52 3.84 -9.54
CA THR A 12 -2.32 4.12 -8.75
C THR A 12 -1.10 4.21 -9.66
N THR A 13 -0.03 4.83 -9.16
CA THR A 13 1.27 4.86 -9.85
C THR A 13 1.92 3.47 -9.95
N GLY A 14 1.52 2.52 -9.09
CA GLY A 14 1.88 1.11 -9.19
C GLY A 14 1.02 0.29 -10.17
N GLY A 15 0.05 0.92 -10.85
CA GLY A 15 -0.94 0.26 -11.71
C GLY A 15 -2.38 0.37 -11.17
N PRO A 16 -3.40 0.15 -12.01
CA PRO A 16 -4.79 0.23 -11.58
C PRO A 16 -5.14 -0.91 -10.62
N LEU A 17 -5.86 -0.58 -9.55
CA LEU A 17 -6.50 -1.56 -8.68
C LEU A 17 -8.01 -1.58 -8.95
N VAL A 18 -8.64 -2.70 -8.59
CA VAL A 18 -10.10 -2.88 -8.70
C VAL A 18 -10.69 -3.08 -7.33
N VAL A 19 -11.81 -2.40 -7.04
CA VAL A 19 -12.64 -2.73 -5.87
C VAL A 19 -13.37 -4.03 -6.14
N ARG A 20 -12.92 -5.11 -5.50
CA ARG A 20 -13.48 -6.45 -5.67
C ARG A 20 -14.74 -6.65 -4.83
N SER A 21 -14.74 -6.12 -3.61
CA SER A 21 -15.92 -6.14 -2.76
C SER A 21 -15.88 -5.03 -1.73
N LEU A 22 -17.04 -4.52 -1.37
CA LEU A 22 -17.22 -3.58 -0.27
C LEU A 22 -18.49 -3.99 0.47
N LYS A 23 -18.37 -4.37 1.73
CA LYS A 23 -19.48 -4.96 2.51
C LYS A 23 -19.42 -4.56 3.96
N VAL A 24 -20.58 -4.44 4.59
CA VAL A 24 -20.67 -4.28 6.05
C VAL A 24 -20.14 -5.55 6.73
N ARG A 25 -19.32 -5.38 7.77
CA ARG A 25 -18.74 -6.47 8.55
C ARG A 25 -18.81 -6.13 10.05
N PRO A 26 -19.93 -6.44 10.72
CA PRO A 26 -20.17 -6.05 12.12
C PRO A 26 -19.14 -6.58 13.13
N GLY A 27 -18.42 -7.65 12.80
CA GLY A 27 -17.35 -8.20 13.64
C GLY A 27 -15.99 -7.52 13.51
N LEU A 28 -15.85 -6.49 12.66
CA LEU A 28 -14.62 -5.69 12.61
C LEU A 28 -14.66 -4.56 13.65
N PRO A 29 -13.57 -4.34 14.41
CA PRO A 29 -13.52 -3.27 15.42
C PRO A 29 -13.57 -1.88 14.78
N ALA A 30 -13.07 -1.75 13.56
CA ALA A 30 -13.16 -0.58 12.72
C ALA A 30 -13.22 -1.03 11.27
N SER A 31 -13.74 -0.16 10.39
CA SER A 31 -13.66 -0.41 8.95
C SER A 31 -12.20 -0.67 8.54
N ALA A 32 -11.98 -1.47 7.50
CA ALA A 32 -10.62 -1.80 7.05
C ALA A 32 -10.59 -2.19 5.58
N ALA A 33 -9.45 -1.90 4.93
CA ALA A 33 -9.16 -2.31 3.57
C ALA A 33 -8.15 -3.46 3.54
N PHE A 34 -8.31 -4.40 2.61
CA PHE A 34 -7.41 -5.54 2.46
C PHE A 34 -7.12 -5.80 0.98
N ALA A 35 -5.89 -6.23 0.69
CA ALA A 35 -5.58 -6.79 -0.62
C ALA A 35 -6.20 -8.18 -0.77
N GLN A 36 -6.41 -8.59 -2.02
CA GLN A 36 -6.87 -9.94 -2.34
C GLN A 36 -5.86 -10.97 -1.85
N GLY A 37 -6.35 -12.00 -1.15
CA GLY A 37 -5.50 -13.06 -0.59
C GLY A 37 -4.69 -12.65 0.66
N ASP A 38 -4.81 -11.40 1.14
CA ASP A 38 -4.17 -10.93 2.37
C ASP A 38 -5.22 -10.59 3.43
N TYR A 39 -4.92 -10.86 4.70
CA TYR A 39 -5.74 -10.52 5.85
C TYR A 39 -5.15 -9.41 6.70
N ARG A 40 -3.96 -8.92 6.35
CA ARG A 40 -3.36 -7.74 6.98
C ARG A 40 -4.02 -6.49 6.42
N PRO A 41 -4.46 -5.55 7.26
CA PRO A 41 -5.08 -4.32 6.80
C PRO A 41 -4.08 -3.49 6.00
N LEU A 42 -4.55 -2.91 4.90
CA LEU A 42 -3.79 -1.95 4.11
C LEU A 42 -3.61 -0.63 4.87
N PRO A 43 -2.49 0.09 4.66
CA PRO A 43 -2.23 1.36 5.32
C PRO A 43 -3.13 2.45 4.74
N TRP A 44 -4.35 2.57 5.26
CA TRP A 44 -5.27 3.64 4.89
C TRP A 44 -5.17 4.85 5.81
N SER A 45 -5.50 6.05 5.31
CA SER A 45 -5.30 7.30 6.05
C SER A 45 -6.17 7.34 7.31
N GLY A 46 -5.65 7.95 8.40
CA GLY A 46 -6.45 8.20 9.60
C GLY A 46 -7.66 9.11 9.33
N ASP A 47 -7.56 9.94 8.29
CA ASP A 47 -8.65 10.80 7.82
C ASP A 47 -9.77 9.95 7.21
N TYR A 48 -9.44 9.02 6.32
CA TYR A 48 -10.43 8.09 5.77
C TYR A 48 -11.06 7.21 6.85
N ALA A 49 -10.28 6.76 7.84
CA ALA A 49 -10.83 6.01 8.97
C ALA A 49 -11.91 6.80 9.73
N ARG A 50 -11.79 8.15 9.83
CA ARG A 50 -12.84 9.02 10.41
C ARG A 50 -14.04 9.17 9.48
N LEU A 51 -13.82 9.27 8.17
CA LEU A 51 -14.90 9.28 7.17
C LEU A 51 -15.76 8.00 7.23
N ALA A 52 -15.08 6.87 7.37
CA ALA A 52 -15.60 5.50 7.34
C ALA A 52 -16.06 4.94 8.69
N ALA A 53 -15.85 5.70 9.78
CA ALA A 53 -16.28 5.30 11.10
C ALA A 53 -17.82 5.18 11.15
N PRO A 54 -18.37 4.32 12.03
CA PRO A 54 -19.79 4.32 12.35
C PRO A 54 -20.33 5.75 12.63
N GLY A 55 -21.30 6.21 11.83
CA GLY A 55 -21.87 7.56 11.95
C GLY A 55 -20.98 8.70 11.45
N GLY A 56 -19.82 8.39 10.86
CA GLY A 56 -18.95 9.37 10.19
C GLY A 56 -19.53 9.87 8.86
N PRO A 57 -18.91 10.83 8.19
CA PRO A 57 -19.45 11.46 6.97
C PRO A 57 -19.97 10.52 5.89
N LEU A 58 -19.37 9.33 5.68
CA LEU A 58 -19.86 8.34 4.71
C LEU A 58 -21.23 7.75 5.06
N SER A 59 -21.68 7.82 6.31
CA SER A 59 -23.02 7.37 6.69
C SER A 59 -24.12 8.22 6.05
N SER A 60 -23.84 9.49 5.73
CA SER A 60 -24.78 10.36 5.00
C SER A 60 -25.10 9.83 3.59
N LEU A 61 -24.13 9.14 2.95
CA LEU A 61 -24.29 8.55 1.62
C LEU A 61 -24.88 7.14 1.65
N THR A 62 -24.67 6.40 2.74
CA THR A 62 -24.92 4.95 2.78
C THR A 62 -25.99 4.51 3.75
N GLY A 63 -26.33 5.35 4.73
CA GLY A 63 -27.10 4.95 5.91
C GLY A 63 -26.37 3.94 6.80
N ALA A 64 -25.13 3.56 6.49
CA ALA A 64 -24.41 2.51 7.20
C ALA A 64 -23.91 3.01 8.56
N THR A 65 -24.21 2.23 9.60
CA THR A 65 -23.82 2.51 10.99
C THR A 65 -22.81 1.51 11.54
N ALA A 66 -22.28 0.63 10.71
CA ALA A 66 -21.36 -0.43 11.10
C ALA A 66 -20.07 -0.40 10.27
N ALA A 67 -19.02 -0.99 10.82
CA ALA A 67 -17.74 -1.15 10.14
C ALA A 67 -17.90 -1.92 8.83
N HIS A 68 -17.07 -1.60 7.84
CA HIS A 68 -17.07 -2.27 6.55
C HIS A 68 -15.70 -2.87 6.21
N GLU A 69 -15.74 -3.90 5.38
CA GLU A 69 -14.57 -4.49 4.74
C GLU A 69 -14.51 -4.05 3.28
N LEU A 70 -13.41 -3.41 2.91
CA LEU A 70 -13.02 -3.14 1.53
C LEU A 70 -12.00 -4.19 1.06
N ARG A 71 -12.25 -4.82 -0.09
CA ARG A 71 -11.30 -5.72 -0.76
C ARG A 71 -10.88 -5.14 -2.10
N LEU A 72 -9.57 -5.08 -2.31
CA LEU A 72 -8.96 -4.59 -3.54
C LEU A 72 -8.18 -5.71 -4.24
N SER A 73 -8.01 -5.62 -5.55
CA SER A 73 -7.21 -6.57 -6.34
C SER A 73 -5.73 -6.62 -5.94
N GLY A 74 -5.23 -5.61 -5.23
CA GLY A 74 -3.85 -5.51 -4.75
C GLY A 74 -3.71 -4.47 -3.65
N SER A 75 -2.46 -4.20 -3.25
CA SER A 75 -2.13 -3.19 -2.23
C SER A 75 -1.94 -1.80 -2.85
N PHE A 76 -2.33 -0.73 -2.14
CA PHE A 76 -2.05 0.67 -2.50
C PHE A 76 -1.22 1.38 -1.42
N ASP A 77 -0.53 2.46 -1.81
CA ASP A 77 0.31 3.28 -0.93
C ASP A 77 -0.50 4.09 0.08
N ALA A 78 0.17 4.70 1.07
CA ALA A 78 -0.44 5.64 2.01
C ALA A 78 -0.94 6.95 1.37
N GLY A 79 -0.93 7.07 0.03
CA GLY A 79 -1.52 8.19 -0.70
C GLY A 79 -3.03 8.25 -0.50
N ARG A 80 -3.62 9.43 -0.73
CA ARG A 80 -5.06 9.68 -0.52
C ARG A 80 -5.88 9.60 -1.80
N SER A 81 -5.25 9.28 -2.94
CA SER A 81 -5.90 9.34 -4.25
C SER A 81 -6.94 8.25 -4.52
N TRP A 82 -7.12 7.33 -3.58
CA TRP A 82 -8.11 6.25 -3.63
C TRP A 82 -9.39 6.58 -2.85
N GLU A 83 -9.41 7.67 -2.08
CA GLU A 83 -10.55 8.00 -1.22
C GLU A 83 -11.81 8.26 -2.08
N VAL A 84 -11.70 9.06 -3.15
CA VAL A 84 -12.82 9.35 -4.07
C VAL A 84 -13.46 8.09 -4.67
N PRO A 85 -12.72 7.19 -5.39
CA PRO A 85 -13.34 6.01 -5.99
C PRO A 85 -14.00 5.09 -4.95
N VAL A 86 -13.46 5.00 -3.74
CA VAL A 86 -14.09 4.18 -2.68
C VAL A 86 -15.33 4.85 -2.10
N CYS A 87 -15.32 6.17 -1.88
CA CYS A 87 -16.52 6.92 -1.49
C CYS A 87 -17.64 6.79 -2.53
N LEU A 88 -17.31 6.80 -3.83
CA LEU A 88 -18.27 6.52 -4.90
C LEU A 88 -18.78 5.08 -4.86
N ALA A 89 -17.91 4.09 -4.62
CA ALA A 89 -18.31 2.69 -4.48
C ALA A 89 -19.33 2.50 -3.34
N HIS A 90 -19.14 3.19 -2.21
CA HIS A 90 -20.11 3.23 -1.11
C HIS A 90 -21.48 3.75 -1.57
N GLY A 91 -21.50 4.92 -2.21
CA GLY A 91 -22.75 5.54 -2.68
C GLY A 91 -23.46 4.74 -3.77
N LEU A 92 -22.72 4.04 -4.63
CA LEU A 92 -23.28 3.15 -5.66
C LEU A 92 -23.89 1.89 -5.02
N LEU A 93 -23.19 1.25 -4.08
CA LEU A 93 -23.74 0.10 -3.35
C LEU A 93 -25.02 0.47 -2.57
N ALA A 94 -25.04 1.64 -1.93
CA ALA A 94 -26.21 2.14 -1.22
C ALA A 94 -27.42 2.37 -2.13
N ARG A 95 -27.18 2.73 -3.40
CA ARG A 95 -28.22 2.83 -4.44
C ARG A 95 -28.62 1.47 -5.03
N GLY A 96 -27.95 0.38 -4.65
CA GLY A 96 -28.25 -1.00 -5.05
C GLY A 96 -27.47 -1.52 -6.26
N HIS A 97 -26.45 -0.80 -6.73
CA HIS A 97 -25.55 -1.30 -7.77
C HIS A 97 -24.78 -2.52 -7.28
N ARG A 98 -24.36 -3.38 -8.22
CA ARG A 98 -23.50 -4.52 -7.93
C ARG A 98 -22.07 -4.20 -8.34
N LEU A 99 -21.10 -4.45 -7.46
CA LEU A 99 -19.68 -4.38 -7.84
C LEU A 99 -19.27 -5.66 -8.57
N VAL A 100 -18.57 -5.51 -9.68
CA VAL A 100 -17.95 -6.61 -10.41
C VAL A 100 -16.44 -6.48 -10.42
N ALA A 101 -15.78 -7.60 -10.61
CA ALA A 101 -14.35 -7.74 -10.50
C ALA A 101 -13.66 -7.65 -11.86
N GLU A 102 -14.33 -8.09 -12.92
CA GLU A 102 -13.76 -8.21 -14.26
C GLU A 102 -14.39 -7.21 -15.24
N PRO A 103 -13.60 -6.57 -16.14
CA PRO A 103 -14.12 -5.58 -17.09
C PRO A 103 -15.24 -6.09 -17.99
N GLY A 104 -15.18 -7.36 -18.42
CA GLY A 104 -16.19 -7.96 -19.29
C GLY A 104 -17.55 -8.21 -18.62
N GLU A 105 -17.64 -8.10 -17.29
CA GLU A 105 -18.88 -8.27 -16.53
C GLU A 105 -19.56 -6.92 -16.22
N ALA A 106 -18.92 -5.81 -16.57
CA ALA A 106 -19.35 -4.47 -16.19
C ALA A 106 -20.28 -3.85 -17.23
N ASP A 107 -21.40 -3.32 -16.76
CA ASP A 107 -22.27 -2.41 -17.51
C ASP A 107 -21.69 -0.99 -17.52
N LEU A 108 -20.87 -0.65 -16.52
CA LEU A 108 -20.19 0.64 -16.37
C LEU A 108 -18.81 0.45 -15.75
N ILE A 109 -17.79 1.10 -16.31
CA ILE A 109 -16.48 1.24 -15.68
C ILE A 109 -16.38 2.63 -15.06
N LEU A 110 -16.24 2.70 -13.74
CA LEU A 110 -15.91 3.92 -13.03
C LEU A 110 -14.40 4.02 -12.85
N TRP A 111 -13.76 5.00 -13.47
CA TRP A 111 -12.36 5.34 -13.25
C TRP A 111 -12.29 6.68 -12.51
N ALA A 112 -11.85 6.69 -11.27
CA ALA A 112 -11.82 7.91 -10.48
C ALA A 112 -10.59 7.96 -9.59
N THR A 113 -10.05 9.16 -9.37
CA THR A 113 -8.93 9.42 -8.46
C THR A 113 -9.23 10.66 -7.65
N GLY A 114 -8.62 10.78 -6.47
CA GLY A 114 -8.69 11.97 -5.65
C GLY A 114 -8.78 11.67 -4.17
N ALA A 115 -8.50 12.69 -3.36
CA ALA A 115 -8.75 12.74 -1.93
C ALA A 115 -10.05 13.49 -1.64
N VAL A 116 -10.63 13.28 -0.46
CA VAL A 116 -11.80 14.04 0.00
C VAL A 116 -11.60 14.67 1.38
N ASP A 117 -12.32 15.73 1.70
CA ASP A 117 -12.40 16.23 3.07
C ASP A 117 -13.57 15.60 3.86
N LEU A 118 -13.83 16.12 5.06
CA LEU A 118 -14.91 15.66 5.93
C LEU A 118 -16.31 15.94 5.37
N ASP A 119 -16.45 16.88 4.44
CA ASP A 119 -17.71 17.19 3.75
C ASP A 119 -17.87 16.37 2.46
N LEU A 120 -16.95 15.43 2.20
CA LEU A 120 -16.86 14.64 0.98
C LEU A 120 -16.69 15.51 -0.27
N ALA A 121 -16.10 16.71 -0.12
CA ALA A 121 -15.66 17.53 -1.23
C ALA A 121 -14.36 16.93 -1.80
N VAL A 122 -14.26 16.94 -3.13
CA VAL A 122 -13.08 16.42 -3.84
C VAL A 122 -11.98 17.47 -3.76
N LEU A 123 -10.81 17.08 -3.24
CA LEU A 123 -9.70 17.98 -3.04
C LEU A 123 -8.89 18.16 -4.34
N PRO A 124 -8.54 19.40 -4.74
CA PRO A 124 -7.61 19.64 -5.83
C PRO A 124 -6.21 19.12 -5.47
N GLY A 125 -5.40 18.80 -6.46
CA GLY A 125 -4.03 18.37 -6.22
C GLY A 125 -3.32 17.82 -7.44
N ASP A 126 -2.02 17.61 -7.30
CA ASP A 126 -1.24 16.83 -8.25
C ASP A 126 -1.43 15.34 -7.96
N TYR A 127 -2.18 14.67 -8.83
CA TYR A 127 -2.51 13.25 -8.69
C TYR A 127 -1.79 12.37 -9.72
N ALA A 128 -0.80 12.89 -10.46
CA ALA A 128 -0.12 12.18 -11.55
C ALA A 128 -1.12 11.51 -12.51
N LEU A 129 -2.07 12.30 -13.02
CA LEU A 129 -3.19 11.82 -13.82
C LEU A 129 -2.72 11.14 -15.11
N ARG A 130 -1.70 11.70 -15.79
CA ARG A 130 -1.20 11.16 -17.04
C ARG A 130 -0.62 9.77 -16.87
N ASP A 131 0.26 9.59 -15.88
CA ASP A 131 0.87 8.30 -15.55
C ASP A 131 -0.19 7.26 -15.16
N LYS A 132 -1.18 7.67 -14.36
CA LYS A 132 -2.31 6.83 -13.97
C LYS A 132 -3.17 6.38 -15.16
N ILE A 133 -3.45 7.27 -16.11
CA ILE A 133 -4.21 6.94 -17.31
C ILE A 133 -3.45 5.93 -18.16
N GLU A 134 -2.16 6.19 -18.41
CA GLU A 134 -1.32 5.32 -19.23
C GLU A 134 -1.24 3.91 -18.62
N ARG A 135 -1.00 3.81 -17.31
CA ARG A 135 -0.98 2.51 -16.61
C ARG A 135 -2.33 1.81 -16.57
N SER A 136 -3.43 2.55 -16.74
CA SER A 136 -4.78 1.98 -16.75
C SER A 136 -5.22 1.49 -18.13
N ARG A 137 -4.49 1.83 -19.20
CA ARG A 137 -4.87 1.57 -20.60
C ARG A 137 -5.25 0.11 -20.84
N ALA A 138 -4.38 -0.82 -20.48
CA ALA A 138 -4.62 -2.26 -20.69
C ALA A 138 -5.91 -2.75 -20.00
N LEU A 139 -6.22 -2.26 -18.80
CA LEU A 139 -7.45 -2.63 -18.09
C LEU A 139 -8.69 -2.02 -18.77
N LEU A 140 -8.61 -0.78 -19.23
CA LEU A 140 -9.71 -0.10 -19.92
C LEU A 140 -9.98 -0.68 -21.31
N ASP A 141 -8.93 -1.13 -22.00
CA ASP A 141 -9.00 -1.74 -23.33
C ASP A 141 -9.52 -3.19 -23.30
N ALA A 142 -9.55 -3.84 -22.13
CA ALA A 142 -10.14 -5.17 -21.96
C ALA A 142 -11.68 -5.18 -22.17
N ALA A 143 -12.33 -4.01 -22.09
CA ALA A 143 -13.76 -3.85 -22.32
C ALA A 143 -14.03 -2.53 -23.09
N PRO A 144 -13.67 -2.47 -24.40
CA PRO A 144 -13.65 -1.23 -25.16
C PRO A 144 -15.04 -0.66 -25.44
N GLN A 145 -16.07 -1.50 -25.37
CA GLN A 145 -17.47 -1.13 -25.61
C GLN A 145 -18.22 -0.75 -24.32
N THR A 146 -17.62 -0.97 -23.15
CA THR A 146 -18.28 -0.66 -21.88
C THR A 146 -18.23 0.84 -21.62
N PRO A 147 -19.37 1.50 -21.35
CA PRO A 147 -19.42 2.91 -20.97
C PRO A 147 -18.48 3.21 -19.80
N ARG A 148 -17.88 4.40 -19.81
CA ARG A 148 -16.91 4.82 -18.82
C ARG A 148 -17.41 6.06 -18.10
N ALA A 149 -17.42 6.05 -16.78
CA ALA A 149 -17.57 7.24 -15.97
C ALA A 149 -16.21 7.62 -15.39
N VAL A 150 -15.84 8.90 -15.52
CA VAL A 150 -14.51 9.37 -15.14
C VAL A 150 -14.59 10.60 -14.26
N LEU A 151 -13.90 10.57 -13.12
CA LEU A 151 -13.73 11.73 -12.25
C LEU A 151 -12.24 12.12 -12.17
N LEU A 152 -11.94 13.33 -12.64
CA LEU A 152 -10.61 13.92 -12.62
C LEU A 152 -10.62 15.15 -11.68
N PRO A 153 -9.92 15.10 -10.53
CA PRO A 153 -9.78 16.26 -9.64
C PRO A 153 -9.13 17.45 -10.36
N GLU A 154 -9.45 18.66 -9.90
CA GLU A 154 -8.76 19.87 -10.34
C GLU A 154 -7.26 19.78 -10.00
N GLY A 155 -6.41 20.22 -10.94
CA GLY A 155 -4.96 20.08 -10.81
C GLY A 155 -4.23 20.34 -12.13
N PRO A 156 -2.87 20.35 -12.10
CA PRO A 156 -2.04 20.78 -13.22
C PRO A 156 -2.21 19.94 -14.50
N GLU A 157 -2.54 18.65 -14.37
CA GLU A 157 -2.65 17.73 -15.50
C GLU A 157 -4.08 17.50 -15.99
N ARG A 158 -5.09 18.13 -15.37
CA ARG A 158 -6.51 17.78 -15.61
C ARG A 158 -6.94 17.93 -17.06
N ALA A 159 -6.56 19.04 -17.70
CA ALA A 159 -6.95 19.32 -19.08
C ALA A 159 -6.37 18.27 -20.06
N GLU A 160 -5.10 17.94 -19.92
CA GLU A 160 -4.44 16.93 -20.76
C GLU A 160 -4.97 15.51 -20.48
N ALA A 161 -5.19 15.19 -19.20
CA ALA A 161 -5.79 13.94 -18.77
C ALA A 161 -7.18 13.74 -19.39
N LEU A 162 -8.01 14.80 -19.44
CA LEU A 162 -9.33 14.75 -20.05
C LEU A 162 -9.26 14.42 -21.54
N LEU A 163 -8.37 15.08 -22.30
CA LEU A 163 -8.17 14.80 -23.72
C LEU A 163 -7.71 13.35 -23.95
N THR A 164 -6.79 12.87 -23.11
CA THR A 164 -6.27 11.49 -23.20
C THR A 164 -7.36 10.46 -22.95
N VAL A 165 -8.20 10.66 -21.92
CA VAL A 165 -9.31 9.76 -21.59
C VAL A 165 -10.40 9.78 -22.67
N GLN A 166 -10.68 10.96 -23.26
CA GLN A 166 -11.59 11.07 -24.40
C GLN A 166 -11.11 10.26 -25.60
N ALA A 167 -9.81 10.21 -25.86
CA ALA A 167 -9.22 9.41 -26.93
C ALA A 167 -9.23 7.89 -26.64
N LEU A 168 -9.34 7.47 -25.38
CA LEU A 168 -9.32 6.06 -24.98
C LEU A 168 -10.66 5.34 -25.18
N GLY A 169 -11.78 6.05 -25.36
CA GLY A 169 -13.12 5.48 -25.40
C GLY A 169 -13.78 5.53 -26.77
N ALA A 170 -14.85 4.75 -26.96
CA ALA A 170 -15.75 4.95 -28.08
C ALA A 170 -16.39 6.35 -27.99
N PRO A 171 -16.53 7.09 -29.11
CA PRO A 171 -17.18 8.39 -29.13
C PRO A 171 -18.57 8.33 -28.45
N GLY A 172 -18.78 9.19 -27.44
CA GLY A 172 -20.04 9.25 -26.68
C GLY A 172 -20.19 8.23 -25.54
N ALA A 173 -19.24 7.31 -25.34
CA ALA A 173 -19.27 6.34 -24.25
C ALA A 173 -18.62 6.85 -22.94
N LEU A 174 -18.00 8.03 -22.97
CA LEU A 174 -17.36 8.66 -21.81
C LEU A 174 -18.32 9.63 -21.11
N ARG A 175 -18.46 9.47 -19.80
CA ARG A 175 -19.22 10.33 -18.89
C ARG A 175 -18.24 11.02 -17.94
N LEU A 176 -18.04 12.33 -18.10
CA LEU A 176 -17.23 13.09 -17.16
C LEU A 176 -18.08 13.43 -15.93
N LEU A 177 -17.60 13.06 -14.74
CA LEU A 177 -18.25 13.36 -13.47
C LEU A 177 -17.73 14.69 -12.91
N PRO A 178 -18.59 15.48 -12.24
CA PRO A 178 -18.15 16.68 -11.54
C PRO A 178 -17.16 16.31 -10.43
N ALA A 179 -16.05 17.05 -10.36
CA ALA A 179 -15.02 16.88 -9.36
C ALA A 179 -15.16 17.89 -8.19
N THR A 180 -16.40 18.19 -7.80
CA THR A 180 -16.72 19.10 -6.69
C THR A 180 -16.97 18.32 -5.39
N THR A 181 -17.94 17.40 -5.41
CA THR A 181 -18.28 16.54 -4.27
C THR A 181 -18.62 15.14 -4.74
N VAL A 182 -18.44 14.16 -3.84
CA VAL A 182 -18.85 12.78 -4.10
C VAL A 182 -20.35 12.69 -4.39
N ALA A 183 -21.17 13.45 -3.67
CA ALA A 183 -22.62 13.49 -3.87
C ALA A 183 -23.00 13.98 -5.28
N ALA A 184 -22.40 15.08 -5.75
CA ALA A 184 -22.67 15.62 -7.09
C ALA A 184 -22.30 14.62 -8.21
N ALA A 185 -21.20 13.88 -8.03
CA ALA A 185 -20.80 12.84 -8.96
C ALA A 185 -21.81 11.68 -9.00
N LEU A 186 -22.33 11.26 -7.84
CA LEU A 186 -23.35 10.22 -7.76
C LEU A 186 -24.70 10.65 -8.36
N GLU A 187 -25.12 11.90 -8.14
CA GLU A 187 -26.35 12.43 -8.76
C GLU A 187 -26.22 12.51 -10.28
N THR A 188 -25.04 12.86 -10.80
CA THR A 188 -24.76 12.85 -12.24
C THR A 188 -24.90 11.44 -12.84
N LEU A 189 -24.41 10.42 -12.13
CA LEU A 189 -24.58 9.01 -12.54
C LEU A 189 -26.05 8.61 -12.56
N ALA A 190 -26.79 8.91 -11.49
CA ALA A 190 -28.21 8.58 -11.37
C ALA A 190 -29.08 9.28 -12.43
N ALA A 191 -28.85 10.56 -12.69
CA ALA A 191 -29.59 11.32 -13.71
C ALA A 191 -29.39 10.72 -15.11
N ARG A 192 -28.18 10.24 -15.42
CA ARG A 192 -27.91 9.63 -16.73
C ARG A 192 -28.58 8.28 -16.87
N GLU A 193 -28.58 7.47 -15.82
CA GLU A 193 -29.29 6.19 -15.80
C GLU A 193 -30.79 6.37 -16.00
N ALA A 194 -31.39 7.38 -15.38
CA ALA A 194 -32.79 7.74 -15.62
C ALA A 194 -33.04 8.15 -17.08
N ALA A 195 -32.14 8.94 -17.68
CA ALA A 195 -32.23 9.32 -19.09
C ALA A 195 -32.07 8.12 -20.04
N ASP A 196 -31.15 7.20 -19.76
CA ASP A 196 -30.96 5.97 -20.55
C ASP A 196 -32.17 5.04 -20.43
N ALA A 197 -32.76 4.91 -19.24
CA ALA A 197 -33.98 4.15 -19.02
C ALA A 197 -35.18 4.76 -19.76
N GLY A 198 -35.28 6.09 -19.85
CA GLY A 198 -36.32 6.78 -20.59
C GLY A 198 -36.15 6.79 -22.11
N SER A 199 -34.91 6.71 -22.61
CA SER A 199 -34.60 6.69 -24.04
C SER A 199 -34.65 5.29 -24.68
N ALA A 200 -34.70 4.23 -23.87
CA ALA A 200 -34.82 2.88 -24.37
C ALA A 200 -36.21 2.67 -25.02
N ILE A 201 -36.31 2.92 -26.33
CA ILE A 201 -37.39 2.35 -27.15
C ILE A 201 -37.37 0.84 -26.86
N PRO A 202 -38.48 0.23 -26.44
CA PRO A 202 -38.50 -1.19 -26.12
C PRO A 202 -38.20 -1.98 -27.39
N VAL A 203 -36.92 -2.34 -27.57
CA VAL A 203 -36.53 -3.29 -28.60
C VAL A 203 -37.21 -4.60 -28.19
N PRO A 204 -38.09 -5.17 -29.02
CA PRO A 204 -38.74 -6.42 -28.69
C PRO A 204 -37.64 -7.48 -28.53
N ARG A 205 -37.31 -7.81 -27.29
CA ARG A 205 -36.48 -8.97 -26.96
C ARG A 205 -37.14 -10.15 -27.65
N ARG A 206 -36.51 -10.67 -28.71
CA ARG A 206 -36.88 -11.96 -29.30
C ARG A 206 -36.93 -12.95 -28.15
N ARG A 207 -38.15 -13.31 -27.74
CA ARG A 207 -38.41 -14.43 -26.85
C ARG A 207 -37.73 -15.63 -27.50
N ARG A 208 -36.56 -16.03 -26.99
CA ARG A 208 -36.10 -17.40 -27.17
C ARG A 208 -37.13 -18.25 -26.44
N GLY A 209 -38.07 -18.79 -27.22
CA GLY A 209 -39.09 -19.70 -26.71
C GLY A 209 -38.43 -20.90 -26.03
N PRO A 210 -39.12 -21.55 -25.09
CA PRO A 210 -38.62 -22.76 -24.47
C PRO A 210 -38.58 -23.84 -25.57
N ALA A 211 -37.39 -24.28 -25.95
CA ALA A 211 -37.26 -25.51 -26.71
C ALA A 211 -37.69 -26.65 -25.78
N VAL A 212 -38.89 -27.15 -26.04
CA VAL A 212 -39.44 -28.39 -25.48
C VAL A 212 -38.47 -29.52 -25.84
N ALA A 213 -37.69 -29.98 -24.87
CA ALA A 213 -36.95 -31.24 -24.97
C ALA A 213 -37.87 -32.35 -24.49
N ALA A 214 -38.75 -32.83 -25.38
CA ALA A 214 -39.53 -34.03 -25.19
C ALA A 214 -39.04 -35.11 -26.17
N GLY A 215 -38.62 -36.24 -25.61
CA GLY A 215 -38.77 -37.56 -26.23
C GLY A 215 -37.61 -38.07 -27.10
N ALA A 216 -36.88 -39.04 -26.54
CA ALA A 216 -36.41 -40.31 -27.14
C ALA A 216 -35.15 -40.76 -26.37
N LEU A 217 -34.94 -42.00 -25.96
CA LEU A 217 -35.70 -43.23 -26.02
C LEU A 217 -35.05 -44.15 -24.98
N ALA A 218 -35.87 -44.92 -24.25
CA ALA A 218 -35.41 -46.08 -23.52
C ALA A 218 -34.88 -47.16 -24.49
N LEU A 219 -33.76 -47.79 -24.17
CA LEU A 219 -33.43 -49.19 -24.46
C LEU A 219 -32.01 -49.48 -23.93
N GLY A 220 -31.86 -50.54 -23.13
CA GLY A 220 -30.54 -51.15 -22.88
C GLY A 220 -30.21 -51.56 -21.44
N LEU A 221 -31.12 -52.28 -20.76
CA LEU A 221 -30.72 -53.21 -19.71
C LEU A 221 -29.91 -54.36 -20.33
N ALA A 222 -28.62 -54.48 -20.03
CA ALA A 222 -27.87 -55.74 -19.93
C ALA A 222 -26.41 -55.47 -19.53
N GLY A 223 -25.94 -56.08 -18.44
CA GLY A 223 -24.51 -56.14 -18.12
C GLY A 223 -24.16 -56.11 -16.64
N VAL A 224 -24.64 -57.10 -15.88
CA VAL A 224 -24.14 -57.40 -14.52
C VAL A 224 -22.81 -58.16 -14.61
N ALA A 225 -21.92 -57.84 -13.67
CA ALA A 225 -20.73 -58.58 -13.20
C ALA A 225 -19.42 -58.47 -14.01
N LEU A 226 -18.42 -57.78 -13.45
CA LEU A 226 -17.33 -58.41 -12.69
C LEU A 226 -16.33 -57.33 -12.20
N GLY A 227 -15.93 -57.39 -10.93
CA GLY A 227 -14.59 -56.96 -10.54
C GLY A 227 -14.53 -56.14 -9.26
N ALA A 228 -14.56 -56.83 -8.12
CA ALA A 228 -14.01 -56.34 -6.87
C ALA A 228 -12.49 -56.07 -7.00
N VAL A 229 -11.92 -55.42 -5.97
CA VAL A 229 -10.49 -55.37 -5.59
C VAL A 229 -9.73 -54.10 -6.00
N TYR A 230 -9.87 -53.02 -5.20
CA TYR A 230 -8.82 -52.47 -4.32
C TYR A 230 -9.25 -51.09 -3.78
N ALA A 231 -9.79 -51.05 -2.56
CA ALA A 231 -9.79 -49.86 -1.73
C ALA A 231 -8.40 -49.73 -1.10
N ARG A 232 -7.69 -48.62 -1.36
CA ARG A 232 -6.44 -48.28 -0.68
C ARG A 232 -6.70 -47.01 0.13
N PRO A 233 -6.61 -47.05 1.48
CA PRO A 233 -6.77 -45.87 2.30
C PRO A 233 -5.50 -44.98 2.24
N PRO A 234 -5.63 -43.65 2.35
CA PRO A 234 -4.49 -42.76 2.53
C PRO A 234 -3.93 -42.93 3.95
N THR A 235 -2.67 -43.35 4.04
CA THR A 235 -1.90 -43.38 5.28
C THR A 235 -1.65 -41.95 5.77
N ALA A 236 -2.13 -41.69 6.98
CA ALA A 236 -1.76 -40.55 7.80
C ALA A 236 -0.27 -40.63 8.15
N GLU A 237 0.45 -39.54 7.91
CA GLU A 237 1.83 -39.36 8.36
C GLU A 237 1.81 -38.36 9.52
N ALA A 238 2.24 -38.82 10.69
CA ALA A 238 2.47 -38.04 11.89
C ALA A 238 3.75 -38.60 12.57
N PRO A 239 4.37 -37.84 13.48
CA PRO A 239 5.68 -37.24 13.33
C PRO A 239 6.81 -38.10 13.92
N ALA A 240 7.99 -38.06 13.29
CA ALA A 240 9.20 -38.61 13.86
C ALA A 240 9.76 -37.68 14.96
N THR A 241 9.73 -38.20 16.18
CA THR A 241 10.50 -37.74 17.34
C THR A 241 11.89 -38.37 17.28
N ALA A 242 12.94 -37.56 17.33
CA ALA A 242 14.31 -37.96 17.68
C ALA A 242 14.88 -36.82 18.55
N ALA A 243 14.92 -36.99 19.87
CA ALA A 243 16.00 -37.65 20.63
C ALA A 243 17.23 -36.72 20.83
N ALA A 244 17.14 -35.99 21.94
CA ALA A 244 18.17 -35.63 22.92
C ALA A 244 19.67 -35.82 22.63
N GLY A 245 20.40 -34.69 22.73
CA GLY A 245 21.64 -34.53 23.54
C GLY A 245 22.99 -34.59 22.80
N PRO A 246 24.09 -34.04 23.36
CA PRO A 246 24.25 -33.43 24.68
C PRO A 246 24.92 -32.02 24.72
N GLU A 247 24.88 -31.43 25.92
CA GLU A 247 25.57 -30.23 26.41
C GLU A 247 27.08 -30.18 26.10
N PRO A 248 27.68 -28.97 26.02
CA PRO A 248 29.06 -28.76 26.40
C PRO A 248 29.14 -28.03 27.76
N ARG A 249 29.74 -28.70 28.74
CA ARG A 249 30.24 -28.10 30.00
C ARG A 249 31.72 -27.68 29.86
N PRO A 250 32.17 -26.73 30.70
CA PRO A 250 33.45 -26.03 30.56
C PRO A 250 34.60 -26.80 31.23
N GLY A 251 35.82 -26.66 30.69
CA GLY A 251 37.01 -27.34 31.20
C GLY A 251 38.31 -26.67 30.76
N GLN A 252 38.82 -25.89 31.70
CA GLN A 252 40.14 -25.28 31.85
C GLN A 252 41.34 -26.25 31.63
N LEU A 253 42.49 -25.70 31.21
CA LEU A 253 43.91 -26.07 31.45
C LEU A 253 44.72 -25.48 30.25
N GLY A 254 45.84 -24.77 30.33
CA GLY A 254 46.86 -24.56 31.36
C GLY A 254 48.25 -24.70 30.71
N GLY A 255 49.00 -23.59 30.59
CA GLY A 255 50.44 -23.55 30.25
C GLY A 255 50.77 -23.62 28.74
N ARG A 256 51.77 -22.94 28.18
CA ARG A 256 53.06 -22.49 28.72
C ARG A 256 53.69 -21.44 27.79
N ALA A 257 54.54 -20.61 28.39
CA ALA A 257 55.24 -19.45 27.85
C ALA A 257 56.19 -19.71 26.66
N ALA A 258 56.31 -18.71 25.79
CA ALA A 258 57.57 -18.33 25.13
C ALA A 258 57.48 -16.87 24.64
N ALA A 259 58.42 -16.05 25.11
CA ALA A 259 58.86 -14.78 24.54
C ALA A 259 60.42 -14.81 24.58
N PRO A 260 61.15 -13.87 23.98
CA PRO A 260 60.76 -12.76 23.10
C PRO A 260 61.57 -12.72 21.78
N SER A 261 61.22 -11.84 20.85
CA SER A 261 62.24 -11.17 20.05
C SER A 261 61.76 -9.80 19.58
N SER A 262 62.53 -8.80 19.97
CA SER A 262 62.35 -7.37 19.69
C SER A 262 62.68 -7.04 18.25
N ALA A 263 61.88 -6.17 17.62
CA ALA A 263 62.35 -5.24 16.61
C ALA A 263 61.51 -3.95 16.68
N THR A 264 62.18 -2.90 17.14
CA THR A 264 61.73 -1.53 17.26
C THR A 264 61.71 -0.84 15.89
N VAL A 265 60.80 0.12 15.71
CA VAL A 265 60.94 1.43 15.01
C VAL A 265 59.71 1.73 14.13
N GLY A 266 59.04 2.84 14.45
CA GLY A 266 58.00 3.45 13.62
C GLY A 266 56.83 4.06 14.41
N VAL A 267 57.12 4.94 15.38
CA VAL A 267 56.07 5.69 16.11
C VAL A 267 55.49 6.76 15.20
N THR A 268 54.35 6.47 14.57
CA THR A 268 53.37 7.49 14.19
C THR A 268 52.33 7.57 15.31
N ALA A 269 52.16 8.76 15.86
CA ALA A 269 51.21 9.05 16.93
C ALA A 269 49.80 8.56 16.57
N ALA A 270 49.40 7.43 17.16
CA ALA A 270 48.06 6.92 17.10
C ALA A 270 47.21 7.76 18.05
N SER A 271 46.27 8.51 17.49
CA SER A 271 45.19 9.17 18.21
C SER A 271 44.52 8.18 19.16
N ALA A 272 44.31 8.59 20.41
CA ALA A 272 43.57 7.81 21.40
C ALA A 272 42.23 7.31 20.79
N PRO A 273 41.78 6.09 21.10
CA PRO A 273 40.51 5.58 20.60
C PRO A 273 39.40 6.53 21.05
N ALA A 274 38.76 7.19 20.08
CA ALA A 274 37.60 8.03 20.32
C ALA A 274 36.56 7.21 21.10
N ALA A 275 36.01 7.79 22.17
CA ALA A 275 34.98 7.15 22.97
C ALA A 275 33.83 6.69 22.05
N ALA A 276 33.35 5.46 22.22
CA ALA A 276 32.30 4.90 21.38
C ALA A 276 31.05 5.81 21.37
N PRO A 277 30.39 5.99 20.22
CA PRO A 277 29.23 6.88 20.12
C PRO A 277 28.08 6.36 20.97
N VAL A 278 27.44 7.27 21.71
CA VAL A 278 26.32 6.96 22.62
C VAL A 278 25.05 6.60 21.86
N ILE A 279 24.89 7.15 20.65
CA ILE A 279 23.77 6.87 19.75
C ILE A 279 24.37 6.42 18.42
N ARG A 280 23.98 5.24 17.97
CA ARG A 280 24.30 4.75 16.63
C ARG A 280 23.16 5.10 15.68
N VAL A 281 23.51 5.67 14.53
CA VAL A 281 22.58 6.00 13.45
C VAL A 281 22.99 5.25 12.20
N ASP A 282 22.06 4.51 11.62
CA ASP A 282 22.25 3.82 10.35
C ASP A 282 21.23 4.36 9.32
N GLU A 283 21.69 4.64 8.09
CA GLU A 283 20.81 4.79 6.93
C GLU A 283 20.14 3.45 6.62
N LEU A 284 18.85 3.47 6.33
CA LEU A 284 18.10 2.32 5.85
C LEU A 284 17.91 2.47 4.34
N VAL A 285 18.50 1.55 3.58
CA VAL A 285 18.53 1.59 2.11
C VAL A 285 17.80 0.40 1.53
N ALA A 286 17.07 0.62 0.44
CA ALA A 286 16.43 -0.46 -0.31
C ALA A 286 17.49 -1.35 -0.98
N PRO A 287 17.47 -2.67 -0.77
CA PRO A 287 18.32 -3.58 -1.52
C PRO A 287 18.14 -3.45 -3.03
N ALA A 288 19.13 -3.90 -3.79
CA ALA A 288 19.00 -3.97 -5.25
C ALA A 288 17.73 -4.73 -5.67
N ARG A 289 16.94 -4.14 -6.58
CA ARG A 289 15.63 -4.66 -7.05
C ARG A 289 14.51 -4.65 -5.99
N SER A 290 14.74 -4.03 -4.83
CA SER A 290 13.71 -3.73 -3.85
C SER A 290 13.23 -2.28 -3.99
N SER A 291 12.29 -1.89 -3.14
CA SER A 291 11.83 -0.51 -3.01
C SER A 291 11.72 -0.14 -1.55
N CYS A 292 11.83 1.16 -1.25
CA CYS A 292 11.70 1.64 0.11
C CYS A 292 10.37 1.32 0.76
N ARG A 293 9.34 1.15 -0.05
CA ARG A 293 8.04 0.66 0.38
C ARG A 293 8.11 -0.77 0.90
N ARG A 294 8.68 -1.69 0.10
CA ARG A 294 8.83 -3.09 0.51
C ARG A 294 9.63 -3.22 1.79
N VAL A 295 10.67 -2.41 1.94
CA VAL A 295 11.47 -2.33 3.16
C VAL A 295 10.67 -1.77 4.34
N ALA A 296 10.00 -0.63 4.18
CA ALA A 296 9.24 0.02 5.25
C ALA A 296 8.10 -0.84 5.81
N PHE A 297 7.53 -1.72 4.99
CA PHE A 297 6.46 -2.64 5.37
C PHE A 297 6.95 -4.08 5.63
N GLY A 298 8.26 -4.28 5.80
CA GLY A 298 8.86 -5.54 6.22
C GLY A 298 8.79 -6.68 5.20
N ALA A 299 8.53 -6.37 3.93
CA ALA A 299 8.56 -7.36 2.85
C ALA A 299 9.99 -7.74 2.45
N ASP A 300 10.93 -6.78 2.54
CA ASP A 300 12.36 -7.02 2.34
C ASP A 300 13.16 -6.40 3.51
N PRO A 301 14.30 -6.98 3.92
CA PRO A 301 15.14 -6.37 4.94
C PRO A 301 15.90 -5.15 4.36
N PRO A 302 16.05 -4.04 5.12
CA PRO A 302 16.87 -2.92 4.69
C PRO A 302 18.36 -3.28 4.65
N GLU A 303 19.09 -2.75 3.66
CA GLU A 303 20.54 -2.58 3.78
C GLU A 303 20.84 -1.45 4.77
N ARG A 304 21.84 -1.63 5.62
CA ARG A 304 22.21 -0.63 6.64
C ARG A 304 23.56 -0.02 6.36
N ARG A 305 23.64 1.31 6.37
CA ARG A 305 24.89 2.05 6.20
C ARG A 305 25.09 2.95 7.41
N PRO A 306 26.15 2.77 8.22
CA PRO A 306 26.36 3.60 9.40
C PRO A 306 26.62 5.06 8.99
N VAL A 307 25.97 6.00 9.67
CA VAL A 307 26.21 7.43 9.49
C VAL A 307 27.37 7.85 10.40
N PRO A 308 28.52 8.30 9.85
CA PRO A 308 29.66 8.68 10.67
C PRO A 308 29.42 10.02 11.39
N GLU A 309 30.01 10.16 12.57
CA GLU A 309 30.13 11.46 13.23
C GLU A 309 31.11 12.35 12.45
N GLU A 310 30.69 13.58 12.18
CA GLU A 310 31.50 14.61 11.52
C GLU A 310 32.25 15.47 12.55
N ALA A 311 31.58 15.79 13.65
CA ALA A 311 32.12 16.50 14.80
C ALA A 311 31.39 16.04 16.07
N GLU A 312 31.91 16.41 17.25
CA GLU A 312 31.26 16.06 18.52
C GLU A 312 29.79 16.54 18.54
N GLY A 313 28.85 15.61 18.72
CA GLY A 313 27.42 15.92 18.72
C GLY A 313 26.80 16.20 17.34
N ARG A 314 27.53 15.98 16.25
CA ARG A 314 27.06 16.22 14.87
C ARG A 314 27.42 15.08 13.93
N LEU A 315 26.40 14.51 13.30
CA LEU A 315 26.54 13.49 12.27
C LEU A 315 26.76 14.10 10.88
N ARG A 316 27.50 13.37 10.04
CA ARG A 316 27.62 13.68 8.62
C ARG A 316 26.22 13.73 7.97
N PRO A 317 25.90 14.75 7.14
CA PRO A 317 24.62 14.80 6.44
C PRO A 317 24.37 13.57 5.56
N THR A 318 23.17 13.02 5.66
CA THR A 318 22.69 11.93 4.79
C THR A 318 22.06 12.52 3.53
N ARG A 319 22.42 11.96 2.38
CA ARG A 319 21.86 12.38 1.09
C ARG A 319 20.51 11.70 0.84
N LEU A 320 19.51 12.49 0.43
CA LEU A 320 18.17 12.03 0.05
C LEU A 320 18.18 11.38 -1.34
N ALA A 321 18.90 10.26 -1.46
CA ALA A 321 18.95 9.47 -2.68
C ALA A 321 17.64 8.65 -2.85
N PRO A 322 17.26 8.26 -4.08
CA PRO A 322 16.06 7.46 -4.33
C PRO A 322 15.95 6.20 -3.46
N GLU A 323 17.07 5.52 -3.25
CA GLU A 323 17.21 4.30 -2.48
C GLU A 323 17.19 4.48 -0.96
N LEU A 324 17.30 5.72 -0.45
CA LEU A 324 17.22 6.00 0.99
C LEU A 324 15.76 5.86 1.46
N CYS A 325 15.52 4.90 2.35
CA CYS A 325 14.20 4.59 2.86
C CYS A 325 13.91 5.20 4.21
N GLY A 326 14.94 5.42 5.01
CA GLY A 326 14.77 5.86 6.39
C GLY A 326 16.07 5.91 7.16
N LEU A 327 15.94 6.08 8.46
CA LEU A 327 17.03 6.08 9.43
C LEU A 327 16.68 5.14 10.58
N ALA A 328 17.66 4.42 11.10
CA ALA A 328 17.52 3.63 12.31
C ALA A 328 18.40 4.18 13.41
N PHE A 329 17.85 4.22 14.63
CA PHE A 329 18.53 4.73 15.81
C PHE A 329 18.65 3.63 16.85
N ARG A 330 19.83 3.50 17.45
CA ARG A 330 20.06 2.63 18.60
C ARG A 330 20.84 3.38 19.67
N SER A 331 20.41 3.24 20.93
CA SER A 331 21.21 3.63 22.08
C SER A 331 22.29 2.59 22.36
N ALA A 332 23.54 3.02 22.54
CA ALA A 332 24.60 2.18 23.08
C ALA A 332 24.49 2.01 24.60
N LEU A 333 23.70 2.87 25.27
CA LEU A 333 23.43 2.81 26.70
C LEU A 333 22.21 1.92 26.98
N PRO A 334 22.36 0.84 27.77
CA PRO A 334 21.24 0.02 28.23
C PRO A 334 20.17 0.86 28.95
N GLY A 335 18.90 0.52 28.75
CA GLY A 335 17.77 1.20 29.40
C GLY A 335 17.46 2.62 28.91
N SER A 336 18.29 3.20 28.04
CA SER A 336 18.04 4.54 27.50
C SER A 336 17.00 4.52 26.39
N ARG A 337 16.12 5.51 26.38
CA ARG A 337 15.13 5.72 25.32
C ARG A 337 15.68 6.67 24.26
N ILE A 338 15.33 6.41 23.00
CA ILE A 338 15.65 7.32 21.90
C ILE A 338 14.49 8.30 21.70
N GLU A 339 14.81 9.58 21.73
CA GLU A 339 13.89 10.66 21.36
C GLU A 339 14.36 11.34 20.08
N VAL A 340 13.46 11.44 19.11
CA VAL A 340 13.73 12.04 17.80
C VAL A 340 12.98 13.36 17.66
N GLY A 341 13.67 14.36 17.11
CA GLY A 341 13.13 15.70 16.85
C GLY A 341 11.83 15.68 16.04
N PRO A 342 10.97 16.70 16.22
CA PRO A 342 9.67 16.78 15.54
C PRO A 342 9.80 16.81 14.01
N GLU A 343 10.91 17.32 13.47
CA GLU A 343 11.15 17.44 12.03
C GLU A 343 11.19 16.06 11.37
N LEU A 344 12.01 15.14 11.90
CA LEU A 344 12.07 13.77 11.38
C LEU A 344 10.79 12.99 11.68
N ARG A 345 10.15 13.20 12.84
CA ARG A 345 8.85 12.56 13.15
C ARG A 345 7.76 12.96 12.16
N ALA A 346 7.68 14.24 11.79
CA ALA A 346 6.74 14.72 10.78
C ALA A 346 7.05 14.15 9.38
N ALA A 347 8.34 13.99 9.07
CA ALA A 347 8.81 13.49 7.78
C ALA A 347 8.76 11.95 7.63
N SER A 348 8.43 11.20 8.69
CA SER A 348 8.46 9.74 8.71
C SER A 348 7.11 9.08 8.97
N LEU A 349 7.02 7.80 8.62
CA LEU A 349 5.98 6.88 9.11
C LEU A 349 6.13 6.70 10.64
N PRO A 350 5.09 6.22 11.34
CA PRO A 350 5.21 5.86 12.74
C PRO A 350 6.42 4.95 12.98
N PRO A 351 7.20 5.16 14.06
CA PRO A 351 8.43 4.43 14.28
C PRO A 351 8.15 2.94 14.44
N SER A 352 9.03 2.11 13.87
CA SER A 352 8.94 0.65 13.95
C SER A 352 10.17 0.06 14.63
N ALA A 353 9.99 -0.98 15.43
CA ALA A 353 11.10 -1.68 16.06
C ALA A 353 11.72 -2.68 15.07
N LEU A 354 13.05 -2.70 15.00
CA LEU A 354 13.82 -3.69 14.26
C LEU A 354 14.26 -4.82 15.20
N ASN A 355 14.56 -6.00 14.64
CA ASN A 355 14.91 -7.22 15.40
C ASN A 355 16.12 -7.06 16.33
N ASP A 356 16.95 -6.06 16.06
CA ASP A 356 18.17 -5.75 16.80
C ASP A 356 17.97 -4.59 17.80
N GLY A 357 16.72 -4.28 18.14
CA GLY A 357 16.34 -3.25 19.11
C GLY A 357 16.53 -1.82 18.62
N ALA A 358 16.90 -1.61 17.36
CA ALA A 358 16.93 -0.28 16.76
C ALA A 358 15.51 0.21 16.43
N GLN A 359 15.29 1.52 16.51
CA GLN A 359 14.03 2.16 16.14
C GLN A 359 14.17 2.79 14.75
N ALA A 360 13.37 2.30 13.80
CA ALA A 360 13.36 2.75 12.41
C ALA A 360 12.33 3.85 12.16
N TYR A 361 12.76 4.87 11.43
CA TYR A 361 11.98 6.00 10.95
C TYR A 361 12.06 6.03 9.43
N PHE A 362 11.08 5.40 8.78
CA PHE A 362 10.97 5.36 7.31
C PHE A 362 10.41 6.67 6.79
N LEU A 363 11.07 7.29 5.80
CA LEU A 363 10.68 8.57 5.23
C LEU A 363 9.38 8.42 4.42
N ARG A 364 8.48 9.40 4.56
CA ARG A 364 7.33 9.53 3.66
C ARG A 364 7.80 10.02 2.31
N GLU A 365 7.16 9.54 1.24
CA GLU A 365 7.51 9.91 -0.14
C GLU A 365 7.48 11.43 -0.37
N GLY A 366 6.43 12.11 0.12
CA GLY A 366 6.30 13.57 0.02
C GLY A 366 7.16 14.38 1.01
N ALA A 367 7.89 13.75 1.92
CA ALA A 367 8.67 14.44 2.95
C ALA A 367 10.19 14.42 2.69
N ARG A 368 10.62 14.02 1.49
CA ARG A 368 12.03 14.01 1.06
C ARG A 368 12.50 15.44 0.74
N GLN A 369 12.73 16.24 1.77
CA GLN A 369 13.20 17.62 1.68
C GLN A 369 14.37 17.87 2.62
N ASN A 370 15.09 18.98 2.42
CA ASN A 370 16.21 19.32 3.28
C ASN A 370 15.70 19.69 4.67
N PHE A 371 16.21 19.05 5.71
CA PHE A 371 15.95 19.46 7.09
C PHE A 371 17.03 18.98 8.04
N VAL A 372 17.13 19.68 9.17
CA VAL A 372 18.01 19.33 10.29
C VAL A 372 17.12 18.88 11.43
N TYR A 373 17.52 17.83 12.13
CA TYR A 373 16.81 17.32 13.29
C TYR A 373 17.80 16.88 14.37
N ALA A 374 17.31 16.78 15.61
CA ALA A 374 18.08 16.28 16.72
C ALA A 374 17.61 14.90 17.17
N VAL A 375 18.52 14.13 17.74
CA VAL A 375 18.24 12.85 18.38
C VAL A 375 18.87 12.85 19.76
N GLN A 376 18.17 12.32 20.74
CA GLN A 376 18.64 12.26 22.13
C GLN A 376 18.50 10.85 22.66
N ALA A 377 19.52 10.38 23.39
CA ALA A 377 19.40 9.23 24.25
C ALA A 377 19.11 9.74 25.66
N VAL A 378 17.92 9.39 26.17
CA VAL A 378 17.45 9.77 27.50
C VAL A 378 17.63 8.56 28.42
N PRO A 379 18.65 8.55 29.29
CA PRO A 379 18.81 7.49 30.29
C PRO A 379 17.75 7.62 31.39
N GLU A 380 17.46 6.53 32.12
CA GLU A 380 16.57 6.59 33.30
C GLU A 380 17.15 7.47 34.43
N ALA A 381 18.48 7.58 34.49
CA ALA A 381 19.20 8.49 35.39
C ALA A 381 20.40 9.10 34.67
N GLY A 382 20.48 10.43 34.62
CA GLY A 382 21.63 11.16 34.07
C GLY A 382 21.27 12.22 33.02
N ALA A 383 22.30 12.87 32.47
CA ALA A 383 22.14 13.88 31.43
C ALA A 383 21.90 13.23 30.06
N ALA A 384 20.88 13.70 29.34
CA ALA A 384 20.62 13.27 27.97
C ALA A 384 21.74 13.76 27.04
N ARG A 385 22.23 12.89 26.15
CA ARG A 385 23.21 13.27 25.13
C ARG A 385 22.49 13.50 23.81
N ARG A 386 22.66 14.70 23.25
CA ARG A 386 22.01 15.15 22.00
C ARG A 386 23.00 15.10 20.85
N ILE A 387 22.56 14.53 19.72
CA ILE A 387 23.24 14.61 18.43
C ILE A 387 22.36 15.33 17.42
N THR A 388 22.99 16.01 16.47
CA THR A 388 22.30 16.69 15.37
C THR A 388 22.65 16.01 14.05
N HIS A 389 21.67 15.86 13.16
CA HIS A 389 21.84 15.28 11.84
C HIS A 389 21.01 16.04 10.80
N ALA A 390 21.48 16.02 9.55
CA ALA A 390 20.83 16.69 8.43
C ALA A 390 20.50 15.70 7.32
N LEU A 391 19.32 15.86 6.71
CA LEU A 391 18.98 15.26 5.42
C LEU A 391 19.09 16.31 4.33
N GLU A 392 19.80 16.00 3.26
CA GLU A 392 20.08 16.94 2.17
C GLU A 392 19.78 16.32 0.80
N ARG A 393 19.07 17.06 -0.05
CA ARG A 393 18.92 16.73 -1.46
C ARG A 393 20.27 16.88 -2.15
N PRO A 394 20.57 16.03 -3.14
CA PRO A 394 21.73 16.24 -4.00
C PRO A 394 21.63 17.65 -4.59
N THR A 395 22.65 18.48 -4.38
CA THR A 395 22.76 19.74 -5.12
C THR A 395 22.86 19.36 -6.59
N GLU A 396 21.85 19.71 -7.39
CA GLU A 396 21.95 19.57 -8.84
C GLU A 396 23.19 20.35 -9.26
N ARG A 397 24.27 19.65 -9.61
CA ARG A 397 25.39 20.30 -10.29
C ARG A 397 24.79 20.88 -11.55
N ARG A 398 24.70 22.22 -11.63
CA ARG A 398 24.50 22.92 -12.89
C ARG A 398 25.56 22.36 -13.83
N ILE A 399 25.11 21.54 -14.78
CA ILE A 399 25.93 21.20 -15.93
C ILE A 399 26.04 22.51 -16.69
N GLU A 400 27.10 23.27 -16.44
CA GLU A 400 27.52 24.32 -17.33
C GLU A 400 27.82 23.63 -18.67
N ARG A 401 26.87 23.75 -19.60
CA ARG A 401 27.08 23.32 -20.98
C ARG A 401 28.17 24.22 -21.55
N PRO A 402 29.23 23.65 -22.16
CA PRO A 402 30.30 24.43 -22.78
C PRO A 402 29.80 25.32 -23.90
#